data_AF-A0AAU4R838-F1
#
_entry.id   AF-A0AAU4R838-F1
#
_cell.length_a   1.000
_cell.length_b   1.000
_cell.length_c   1.000
_cell.angle_alpha   90.00
_cell.angle_beta   90.00
_cell.angle_gamma   90.00
#
_symmetry.space_group_name_H-M   'P 1'
#
loop_
_entity.id
_entity.type
_entity.pdbx_description
1 polymer ?
#
loop_
_entity_poly.entity_id
_entity_poly.type
_entity_poly.pdbx_seq_one_letter_code
_entity_poly.pdbx_strand_id
1 'polypeptide(L)'
;MKRMVRRRGRSARELSARQARHLRAQLGVAADIAVTARRRALADRLRSDPGTGGERVLRGRVDVDDVLEYARQHFGLTAVPRERAASALRTRYELRGGHRDLDTDAYSPAHESAAGELLG
;
A
#
# COMPACT_ATOMS: atom_id res chain seq x y z
N MET A 1 -32.05 -18.91 37.92
CA MET A 1 -30.67 -18.39 37.87
C MET A 1 -30.33 -18.02 36.42
N LYS A 2 -30.33 -16.72 36.06
CA LYS A 2 -30.16 -16.26 34.66
C LYS A 2 -28.75 -15.73 34.41
N ARG A 3 -28.17 -16.20 33.30
CA ARG A 3 -26.77 -16.07 32.85
C ARG A 3 -26.24 -14.64 32.78
N MET A 4 -25.22 -14.34 33.60
CA MET A 4 -24.34 -13.16 33.47
C MET A 4 -23.06 -13.53 32.70
N VAL A 5 -23.12 -13.62 31.35
CA VAL A 5 -21.89 -13.80 30.55
C VAL A 5 -22.01 -13.14 29.16
N ARG A 6 -22.19 -11.81 29.08
CA ARG A 6 -22.17 -11.10 27.76
C ARG A 6 -21.51 -9.71 27.71
N ARG A 7 -20.77 -9.26 28.74
CA ARG A 7 -20.09 -7.94 28.69
C ARG A 7 -18.61 -7.99 28.26
N ARG A 8 -17.89 -9.09 28.47
CA ARG A 8 -16.43 -9.15 28.23
C ARG A 8 -16.01 -9.28 26.75
N GLY A 9 -16.89 -9.78 25.87
CA GLY A 9 -16.59 -9.95 24.44
C GLY A 9 -16.83 -8.71 23.58
N ARG A 10 -17.55 -7.70 24.07
CA ARG A 10 -17.85 -6.47 23.32
C ARG A 10 -16.63 -5.55 23.25
N SER A 11 -15.93 -5.39 24.38
CA SER A 11 -14.72 -4.57 24.47
C SER A 11 -13.56 -5.14 23.66
N ALA A 12 -13.34 -6.45 23.66
CA ALA A 12 -12.28 -7.08 22.86
C ALA A 12 -12.51 -6.88 21.35
N ARG A 13 -13.74 -7.07 20.88
CA ARG A 13 -14.12 -6.84 19.48
C ARG A 13 -13.97 -5.37 19.08
N GLU A 14 -14.35 -4.44 19.96
CA GLU A 14 -14.20 -3.01 19.74
C GLU A 14 -12.72 -2.59 19.68
N LEU A 15 -11.87 -3.13 20.56
CA LEU A 15 -10.44 -2.90 20.54
C LEU A 15 -9.80 -3.45 19.26
N SER A 16 -10.13 -4.68 18.85
CA SER A 16 -9.66 -5.25 17.59
C SER A 16 -10.11 -4.42 16.39
N ALA A 17 -11.36 -3.94 16.38
CA ALA A 17 -11.87 -3.09 15.30
C ALA A 17 -11.15 -1.73 15.26
N ARG A 18 -10.86 -1.13 16.43
CA ARG A 18 -10.10 0.13 16.52
C ARG A 18 -8.67 -0.06 16.03
N GLN A 19 -8.02 -1.15 16.42
CA GLN A 19 -6.66 -1.47 15.97
C GLN A 19 -6.60 -1.73 14.46
N ALA A 20 -7.59 -2.44 13.91
CA ALA A 20 -7.69 -2.66 12.46
C ALA A 20 -7.89 -1.34 11.69
N ARG A 21 -8.71 -0.41 12.23
CA ARG A 21 -8.87 0.93 11.63
C ARG A 21 -7.58 1.74 11.71
N HIS A 22 -6.89 1.69 12.84
CA HIS A 22 -5.63 2.40 13.03
C HIS A 22 -4.55 1.90 12.05
N LEU A 23 -4.41 0.58 11.92
CA LEU A 23 -3.51 -0.02 10.93
C LEU A 23 -3.86 0.41 9.50
N ARG A 24 -5.14 0.39 9.13
CA ARG A 24 -5.58 0.87 7.80
C ARG A 24 -5.23 2.34 7.57
N ALA A 25 -5.36 3.18 8.59
CA ALA A 25 -4.99 4.59 8.48
C ALA A 25 -3.48 4.75 8.27
N GLN A 26 -2.65 4.03 9.03
CA GLN A 26 -1.20 4.05 8.86
C GLN A 26 -0.77 3.58 7.47
N LEU A 27 -1.35 2.48 6.97
CA LEU A 27 -1.09 2.01 5.60
C LEU A 27 -1.56 3.00 4.53
N GLY A 28 -2.71 3.66 4.77
CA GLY A 28 -3.18 4.72 3.89
C GLY A 28 -2.21 5.88 3.80
N VAL A 29 -1.61 6.29 4.92
CA VAL A 29 -0.58 7.34 4.94
C VAL A 29 0.73 6.85 4.29
N ALA A 30 1.16 5.63 4.56
CA ALA A 30 2.35 5.06 3.91
C ALA A 30 2.19 5.02 2.37
N ALA A 31 1.00 4.65 1.88
CA ALA A 31 0.69 4.69 0.46
C ALA A 31 0.67 6.11 -0.11
N ASP A 32 0.13 7.10 0.61
CA ASP A 32 0.19 8.51 0.22
C ASP A 32 1.64 9.01 0.11
N ILE A 33 2.51 8.61 1.05
CA ILE A 33 3.94 8.95 1.04
C ILE A 33 4.61 8.33 -0.19
N ALA A 34 4.40 7.04 -0.46
CA ALA A 34 4.96 6.34 -1.61
C ALA A 34 4.60 7.02 -2.94
N VAL A 35 3.31 7.31 -3.14
CA VAL A 35 2.82 8.00 -4.34
C VAL A 35 3.45 9.39 -4.47
N THR A 36 3.52 10.16 -3.38
CA THR A 36 4.07 11.52 -3.39
C THR A 36 5.57 11.52 -3.67
N ALA A 37 6.33 10.63 -3.03
CA ALA A 37 7.75 10.49 -3.25
C ALA A 37 8.04 10.14 -4.71
N ARG A 38 7.26 9.22 -5.30
CA ARG A 38 7.46 8.82 -6.68
C ARG A 38 7.12 9.93 -7.68
N ARG A 39 6.06 10.68 -7.44
CA ARG A 39 5.70 11.87 -8.22
C ARG A 39 6.79 12.92 -8.19
N ARG A 40 7.36 13.18 -7.02
CA ARG A 40 8.45 14.14 -6.86
C ARG A 40 9.68 13.70 -7.62
N ALA A 41 10.08 12.43 -7.48
CA ALA A 41 11.20 11.87 -8.23
C ALA A 41 10.98 11.94 -9.75
N LEU A 42 9.75 11.69 -10.23
CA LEU A 42 9.39 11.84 -11.64
C LEU A 42 9.50 13.29 -12.10
N ALA A 43 8.97 14.24 -11.33
CA ALA A 43 9.04 15.66 -11.63
C ALA A 43 10.49 16.19 -11.66
N ASP A 44 11.33 15.74 -10.73
CA ASP A 44 12.74 16.11 -10.69
C ASP A 44 13.50 15.52 -11.89
N ARG A 45 13.21 14.27 -12.27
CA ARG A 45 13.77 13.65 -13.48
C ARG A 45 13.39 14.39 -14.76
N LEU A 46 12.11 14.77 -14.90
CA LEU A 46 11.64 15.57 -16.03
C LEU A 46 12.31 16.95 -16.09
N ARG A 47 12.64 17.54 -14.93
CA ARG A 47 13.33 18.82 -14.85
C ARG A 47 14.81 18.71 -15.23
N SER A 48 15.45 17.59 -14.91
CA SER A 48 16.86 17.32 -15.20
C SER A 48 17.12 16.84 -16.63
N ASP A 49 16.14 16.26 -17.31
CA ASP A 49 16.27 15.78 -18.69
C ASP A 49 15.04 16.14 -19.55
N PRO A 50 14.93 17.40 -20.00
CA PRO A 50 13.86 17.84 -20.88
C PRO A 50 14.00 17.28 -22.31
N GLY A 51 15.11 16.62 -22.64
CA GLY A 51 15.45 16.14 -23.98
C GLY A 51 14.80 14.80 -24.37
N THR A 52 14.18 14.09 -23.42
CA THR A 52 13.42 12.85 -23.69
C THR A 52 12.02 13.16 -24.28
N GLY A 53 11.94 14.19 -25.12
CA GLY A 53 10.74 14.68 -25.81
C GLY A 53 10.42 13.89 -27.08
N GLY A 54 10.46 12.56 -27.03
CA GLY A 54 10.10 11.67 -28.13
C GLY A 54 9.20 10.55 -27.64
N GLU A 55 7.88 10.78 -27.69
CA GLU A 55 6.74 9.84 -27.55
C GLU A 55 6.67 8.86 -26.37
N ARG A 56 7.72 8.68 -25.55
CA ARG A 56 7.63 7.93 -24.30
C ARG A 56 7.21 8.88 -23.19
N VAL A 57 5.90 8.93 -22.93
CA VAL A 57 5.36 9.53 -21.70
C VAL A 57 6.11 8.90 -20.54
N LEU A 58 7.00 9.66 -19.91
CA LEU A 58 7.82 9.19 -18.80
C LEU A 58 6.87 8.93 -17.64
N ARG A 59 6.51 7.66 -17.44
CA ARG A 59 5.66 7.21 -16.35
C ARG A 59 6.51 6.74 -15.18
N GLY A 60 6.15 7.19 -13.99
CA GLY A 60 6.69 6.62 -12.76
C GLY A 60 6.02 5.28 -12.47
N ARG A 61 6.60 4.52 -11.55
CA ARG A 61 6.02 3.26 -11.05
C ARG A 61 6.04 3.27 -9.54
N VAL A 62 4.92 2.96 -8.89
CA VAL A 62 4.81 2.81 -7.43
C VAL A 62 4.35 1.40 -7.11
N ASP A 63 5.14 0.69 -6.31
CA ASP A 63 4.93 -0.71 -6.01
C ASP A 63 4.43 -0.92 -4.57
N VAL A 64 3.80 -2.06 -4.31
CA VAL A 64 3.35 -2.43 -2.95
C VAL A 64 4.53 -2.50 -1.97
N ASP A 65 5.71 -2.86 -2.46
CA ASP A 65 6.94 -2.89 -1.66
C ASP A 65 7.35 -1.50 -1.15
N ASP A 66 7.13 -0.44 -1.95
CA ASP A 66 7.35 0.95 -1.49
C ASP A 66 6.45 1.25 -0.29
N VAL A 67 5.18 0.83 -0.34
CA VAL A 67 4.22 1.04 0.75
C VAL A 67 4.62 0.26 2.00
N LEU A 68 5.09 -0.97 1.86
CA LEU A 68 5.61 -1.77 2.98
C LEU A 68 6.85 -1.14 3.58
N GLU A 69 7.76 -0.63 2.73
CA GLU A 69 8.96 0.05 3.18
C GLU A 69 8.62 1.32 3.97
N TYR A 70 7.75 2.19 3.43
CA TYR A 70 7.32 3.40 4.14
C TYR A 70 6.50 3.07 5.40
N ALA A 71 5.73 1.99 5.39
CA ALA A 71 5.02 1.53 6.59
C ALA A 71 5.99 1.10 7.69
N ARG A 72 7.09 0.41 7.32
CA ARG A 72 8.17 0.06 8.24
C ARG A 72 8.90 1.30 8.74
N GLN A 73 9.32 2.20 7.84
CA GLN A 73 10.14 3.37 8.18
C GLN A 73 9.38 4.38 9.07
N HIS A 74 8.12 4.68 8.76
CA HIS A 74 7.36 5.74 9.45
C HIS A 74 6.51 5.24 10.61
N PHE A 75 6.08 3.98 10.59
CA PHE A 75 5.15 3.43 11.59
C PHE A 75 5.66 2.19 12.30
N GLY A 76 6.87 1.70 11.97
CA GLY A 76 7.45 0.50 12.57
C GLY A 76 6.69 -0.79 12.22
N LEU A 77 5.89 -0.79 11.16
CA LEU A 77 5.06 -1.92 10.77
C LEU A 77 5.88 -2.95 9.98
N THR A 78 6.30 -4.04 10.64
CA THR A 78 7.14 -5.08 10.03
C THR A 78 6.37 -6.31 9.55
N ALA A 79 5.16 -6.55 10.08
CA ALA A 79 4.34 -7.72 9.79
C ALA A 79 3.01 -7.34 9.10
N VAL A 80 3.10 -6.61 8.00
CA VAL A 80 1.93 -6.21 7.20
C VAL A 80 1.74 -7.20 6.06
N PRO A 81 0.57 -7.86 5.93
CA PRO A 81 0.26 -8.67 4.77
C PRO A 81 0.29 -7.84 3.49
N ARG A 82 0.93 -8.36 2.43
CA ARG A 82 1.07 -7.66 1.14
C ARG A 82 -0.30 -7.25 0.60
N GLU A 83 -1.33 -8.05 0.79
CA GLU A 83 -2.70 -7.80 0.32
C GLU A 83 -3.30 -6.56 0.98
N ARG A 84 -2.97 -6.30 2.25
CA ARG A 84 -3.45 -5.10 2.96
C ARG A 84 -2.74 -3.85 2.47
N ALA A 85 -1.43 -3.94 2.21
CA ALA A 85 -0.67 -2.85 1.61
C ALA A 85 -1.14 -2.58 0.18
N ALA A 86 -1.36 -3.61 -0.64
CA ALA A 86 -1.92 -3.52 -1.98
C ALA A 86 -3.32 -2.91 -1.98
N SER A 87 -4.19 -3.31 -1.05
CA SER A 87 -5.50 -2.69 -0.90
C SER A 87 -5.41 -1.19 -0.57
N ALA A 88 -4.50 -0.81 0.34
CA ALA A 88 -4.30 0.60 0.69
C ALA A 88 -3.74 1.39 -0.50
N LEU A 89 -2.78 0.82 -1.23
CA LEU A 89 -2.20 1.42 -2.42
C LEU A 89 -3.26 1.62 -3.51
N ARG A 90 -4.08 0.61 -3.84
CA ARG A 90 -5.18 0.73 -4.81
C ARG A 90 -6.13 1.88 -4.47
N THR A 91 -6.62 1.92 -3.22
CA THR A 91 -7.54 2.98 -2.79
C THR A 91 -6.91 4.37 -2.93
N ARG A 92 -5.63 4.54 -2.54
CA ARG A 92 -4.97 5.85 -2.64
C ARG A 92 -4.61 6.23 -4.06
N TYR A 93 -4.16 5.26 -4.84
CA TYR A 93 -3.81 5.42 -6.24
C TYR A 93 -5.02 5.90 -7.06
N GLU A 94 -6.20 5.31 -6.86
CA GLU A 94 -7.45 5.77 -7.49
C GLU A 94 -7.82 7.20 -7.04
N LEU A 95 -7.83 7.46 -5.73
CA LEU A 95 -8.19 8.78 -5.17
C LEU A 95 -7.27 9.92 -5.64
N ARG A 96 -6.01 9.61 -5.94
CA ARG A 96 -4.99 10.59 -6.38
C ARG A 96 -4.87 10.70 -7.89
N GLY A 97 -5.69 9.99 -8.66
CA GLY A 97 -5.61 9.95 -10.12
C GLY A 97 -4.31 9.33 -10.61
N GLY A 98 -3.78 8.33 -9.90
CA GLY A 98 -2.47 7.72 -10.14
C GLY A 98 -2.29 7.21 -11.57
N HIS A 99 -3.38 6.79 -12.23
CA HIS A 99 -3.39 6.36 -13.63
C HIS A 99 -2.91 7.41 -14.65
N ARG A 100 -2.72 8.67 -14.26
CA ARG A 100 -2.27 9.73 -15.17
C ARG A 100 -0.75 9.70 -15.37
N ASP A 101 -0.02 9.42 -14.30
CA ASP A 101 1.42 9.69 -14.21
C ASP A 101 2.24 8.51 -13.63
N LEU A 102 1.57 7.59 -12.94
CA LEU A 102 2.18 6.42 -12.34
C LEU A 102 1.54 5.14 -12.86
N ASP A 103 2.31 4.06 -12.85
CA ASP A 103 1.84 2.68 -12.93
C ASP A 103 1.98 2.00 -11.56
N THR A 104 1.22 0.92 -11.30
CA THR A 104 1.27 0.21 -10.02
C THR A 104 1.08 -1.30 -10.17
N ASP A 105 1.78 -2.09 -9.36
CA ASP A 105 1.62 -3.54 -9.25
C ASP A 105 0.47 -3.96 -8.31
N ALA A 106 -0.20 -3.01 -7.66
CA ALA A 106 -1.22 -3.29 -6.64
C ALA A 106 -2.46 -4.06 -7.16
N TYR A 107 -2.65 -4.12 -8.48
CA TYR A 107 -3.69 -4.90 -9.16
C TYR A 107 -3.18 -6.22 -9.75
N SER A 108 -1.86 -6.43 -9.81
CA SER A 108 -1.32 -7.68 -10.30
C SER A 108 -1.50 -8.76 -9.22
N PRO A 109 -2.15 -9.89 -9.54
CA PRO A 109 -2.27 -11.02 -8.62
C PRO A 109 -0.94 -11.80 -8.46
N ALA A 110 0.18 -11.29 -8.96
CA ALA A 110 1.45 -11.99 -9.04
C ALA A 110 2.18 -12.05 -7.68
N HIS A 111 1.63 -12.85 -6.77
CA HIS A 111 2.38 -13.80 -5.96
C HIS A 111 1.46 -15.00 -5.69
N GLU A 112 1.05 -15.68 -6.76
CA GLU A 112 0.84 -17.12 -6.63
C GLU A 112 2.20 -17.74 -6.28
N SER A 113 2.29 -18.21 -5.04
CA SER A 113 3.19 -19.22 -4.54
C SER A 113 4.35 -19.65 -5.45
N ALA A 114 5.51 -19.00 -5.33
CA ALA A 114 6.79 -19.63 -5.62
C ALA A 114 7.15 -20.68 -4.54
N ALA A 115 6.19 -21.56 -4.23
CA ALA A 115 6.28 -22.62 -3.22
C ALA A 115 5.66 -23.95 -3.72
N GLY A 116 5.44 -24.09 -5.04
CA GLY A 116 4.78 -25.27 -5.64
C GLY A 116 5.61 -26.09 -6.63
N GLU A 117 6.75 -25.60 -7.13
CA GLU A 117 7.57 -26.33 -8.11
C GLU A 117 8.94 -26.72 -7.51
N LEU A 118 8.92 -27.71 -6.61
CA LEU A 118 10.12 -28.49 -6.24
C LEU A 118 9.73 -29.94 -5.90
N LEU A 119 8.83 -30.54 -6.67
CA LEU A 119 8.61 -31.99 -6.70
C LEU A 119 8.32 -32.42 -8.13
N GLY A 120 9.39 -32.80 -8.85
CA GLY A 120 9.39 -33.43 -10.15
C GLY A 120 10.75 -34.06 -10.41
#